data_AF-A0A965NZM6-F1
#
_entry.id   AF-A0A965NZM6-F1
#
_cell.length_a   1.000
_cell.length_b   1.000
_cell.length_c   1.000
_cell.angle_alpha   90.00
_cell.angle_beta   90.00
_cell.angle_gamma   90.00
#
_symmetry.space_group_name_H-M   'P 1'
#
loop_
_entity.id
_entity.type
_entity.pdbx_description
1 polymer ?
#
loop_
_entity_poly.entity_id
_entity_poly.type
_entity_poly.pdbx_seq_one_letter_code
_entity_poly.pdbx_strand_id
1 'polypeptide(L)' 'MLYLNNKQQTPNRKGNTMSVNTNTYKVGDLYTSQKSKVTGTIQEITPNKDGQSVRIKLDVDGKVRYTTWTAK' A
#
# COMPACT_ATOMS: atom_id res chain seq x y z
N MET A 1 -24.14 -17.72 -1.65
CA MET A 1 -22.80 -17.46 -2.21
C MET A 1 -22.89 -16.26 -3.13
N LEU A 2 -22.10 -15.21 -2.92
CA LEU A 2 -21.89 -14.14 -3.91
C LEU A 2 -20.39 -13.88 -4.03
N TYR A 3 -19.84 -14.13 -5.21
CA TYR A 3 -18.46 -13.81 -5.56
C TYR A 3 -18.42 -12.40 -6.14
N LEU A 4 -17.74 -11.46 -5.46
CA LEU A 4 -17.49 -10.13 -6.00
C LEU A 4 -16.29 -10.16 -6.96
N ASN A 5 -16.56 -9.82 -8.22
CA ASN A 5 -15.57 -9.50 -9.24
C ASN A 5 -14.86 -8.18 -8.91
N ASN A 6 -13.58 -8.22 -8.57
CA ASN A 6 -12.75 -7.01 -8.52
C ASN A 6 -11.86 -6.94 -9.77
N LYS A 7 -12.29 -6.11 -10.73
CA LYS A 7 -11.45 -5.68 -11.86
C LYS A 7 -10.27 -4.90 -11.30
N GLN A 8 -9.05 -5.42 -11.48
CA GLN A 8 -7.81 -4.77 -11.07
C GLN A 8 -7.64 -3.46 -11.86
N GLN A 9 -7.88 -2.32 -11.22
CA GLN A 9 -7.54 -1.01 -11.78
C GLN A 9 -6.01 -0.88 -11.84
N THR A 10 -5.51 -0.57 -13.03
CA THR A 10 -4.10 -0.30 -13.32
C THR A 10 -3.58 0.86 -12.47
N PRO A 11 -2.39 0.76 -11.84
CA PRO A 11 -1.88 1.83 -11.00
C PRO A 11 -1.52 3.05 -11.85
N ASN A 12 -2.18 4.14 -11.51
CA ASN A 12 -2.02 5.47 -12.10
C ASN A 12 -0.56 5.94 -11.96
N ARG A 13 0.11 6.22 -13.09
CA ARG A 13 1.55 6.53 -13.19
C ARG A 13 1.96 7.92 -12.65
N LYS A 14 1.25 8.48 -11.66
CA LYS A 14 1.62 9.79 -11.11
C LYS A 14 1.13 9.97 -9.66
N GLY A 15 2.08 9.90 -8.72
CA GLY A 15 1.99 10.53 -7.41
C GLY A 15 1.68 9.59 -6.24
N ASN A 16 2.66 9.44 -5.34
CA ASN A 16 2.67 9.12 -3.89
C ASN A 16 1.44 8.48 -3.20
N THR A 17 0.63 7.72 -3.92
CA THR A 17 -0.65 7.19 -3.45
C THR A 17 -0.75 5.69 -3.73
N MET A 18 -1.42 4.98 -2.83
CA MET A 18 -1.58 3.53 -2.88
C MET A 18 -3.02 3.18 -2.50
N SER A 19 -3.72 2.41 -3.34
CA SER A 19 -5.12 2.06 -3.12
C SER A 19 -5.28 0.63 -2.62
N VAL A 20 -5.64 0.42 -1.35
CA VAL A 20 -6.02 -0.89 -0.81
C VAL A 20 -7.54 -1.03 -0.78
N ASN A 21 -8.08 -2.00 -1.52
CA ASN A 21 -9.51 -2.21 -1.65
C ASN A 21 -10.22 -0.92 -2.10
N THR A 22 -10.93 -0.24 -1.19
CA THR A 22 -11.65 1.01 -1.39
C THR A 22 -10.91 2.24 -0.86
N ASN A 23 -9.79 2.05 -0.14
CA ASN A 23 -9.10 3.13 0.57
C ASN A 23 -7.82 3.51 -0.17
N THR A 24 -7.67 4.80 -0.47
CA THR A 24 -6.43 5.38 -0.99
C THR A 24 -5.62 5.98 0.16
N TYR A 25 -4.41 5.48 0.34
CA TYR A 25 -3.43 5.95 1.31
C TYR A 25 -2.40 6.84 0.61
N LYS A 26 -1.92 7.85 1.35
CA LYS A 26 -0.81 8.74 0.98
C LYS A 26 0.27 8.74 2.07
N VAL A 27 1.40 9.37 1.77
CA VAL A 27 2.43 9.68 2.78
C VAL A 27 1.81 10.49 3.92
N GLY A 28 2.14 10.13 5.15
CA GLY A 28 1.59 10.68 6.39
C GLY A 28 0.41 9.91 6.96
N ASP A 29 -0.22 9.00 6.20
CA ASP A 29 -1.33 8.20 6.72
C ASP A 29 -0.85 7.02 7.56
N LEU A 30 -1.68 6.60 8.53
CA LEU A 30 -1.52 5.33 9.23
C LEU A 30 -1.92 4.17 8.32
N TYR A 31 -1.08 3.15 8.28
CA TYR A 31 -1.31 1.94 7.50
C TYR A 31 -0.99 0.69 8.31
N THR A 32 -1.91 -0.28 8.28
CA THR A 32 -1.71 -1.61 8.83
C THR A 32 -1.36 -2.60 7.73
N SER A 33 -0.15 -3.15 7.79
CA SER A 33 0.33 -4.17 6.85
C SER A 33 -0.61 -5.39 6.82
N GLN A 34 -0.96 -5.83 5.61
CA GLN A 34 -1.95 -6.89 5.43
C GLN A 34 -1.52 -8.24 6.03
N LYS A 35 -0.25 -8.61 5.89
CA LYS A 35 0.29 -9.92 6.33
C LYS A 35 0.65 -9.94 7.80
N SER A 36 1.53 -9.03 8.23
CA SER A 36 2.07 -8.99 9.59
C SER A 36 1.20 -8.23 10.59
N LYS A 37 0.16 -7.53 10.12
CA LYS A 37 -0.75 -6.73 10.96
C LYS A 37 -0.04 -5.65 11.81
N VAL A 38 1.15 -5.24 11.39
CA VAL A 38 1.91 -4.13 11.96
C VAL A 38 1.36 -2.82 11.42
N THR A 39 1.05 -1.89 12.32
CA THR A 39 0.60 -0.52 12.01
C THR A 39 1.78 0.44 12.07
N GLY A 40 1.85 1.38 11.14
CA GLY A 40 2.83 2.47 11.17
C GLY A 40 2.43 3.62 10.26
N THR A 41 3.14 4.73 10.34
CA THR A 41 2.93 5.91 9.50
C THR A 41 3.68 5.74 8.18
N ILE A 42 3.01 5.97 7.06
CA ILE A 42 3.63 5.90 5.73
C ILE A 42 4.57 7.08 5.55
N GLN A 43 5.86 6.79 5.39
CA GLN A 43 6.89 7.78 5.09
C GLN A 43 7.10 7.92 3.57
N GLU A 44 6.98 6.83 2.83
CA GLU A 44 7.21 6.82 1.38
C GLU A 44 6.42 5.69 0.72
N ILE A 45 5.96 5.94 -0.51
CA ILE A 45 5.31 4.97 -1.37
C ILE A 45 6.05 4.97 -2.70
N THR A 46 6.76 3.88 -2.99
CA THR A 46 7.58 3.73 -4.19
C THR A 46 7.03 2.59 -5.04
N PRO A 47 6.48 2.84 -6.23
CA PRO A 47 6.05 1.77 -7.12
C PRO A 47 7.25 0.94 -7.60
N ASN A 48 7.12 -0.38 -7.63
CA ASN A 48 8.11 -1.25 -8.26
C ASN A 48 8.01 -1.12 -9.79
N LYS A 49 9.11 -1.43 -10.51
CA LYS A 49 9.23 -1.25 -11.96
C LYS A 49 8.08 -1.89 -12.75
N ASP A 50 7.57 -3.03 -12.29
CA ASP A 50 6.53 -3.78 -12.98
C ASP A 50 5.11 -3.25 -12.70
N GLY A 51 4.97 -2.25 -11.82
CA GLY A 51 3.70 -1.61 -11.45
C GLY A 51 2.74 -2.49 -10.64
N GLN A 52 2.96 -3.80 -10.55
CA GLN A 52 2.07 -4.74 -9.84
C GLN A 52 2.16 -4.65 -8.32
N SER A 53 3.24 -4.06 -7.81
CA SER A 53 3.45 -3.87 -6.38
C SER A 53 4.08 -2.52 -6.07
N VAL A 54 3.86 -2.05 -4.85
CA VAL A 54 4.46 -0.83 -4.32
C VAL A 54 5.21 -1.18 -3.04
N ARG A 55 6.37 -0.58 -2.87
CA ARG A 55 7.14 -0.63 -1.65
C ARG A 55 6.74 0.54 -0.77
N ILE A 56 6.48 0.26 0.49
CA ILE A 56 6.00 1.22 1.47
C ILE A 56 7.04 1.26 2.59
N LYS A 57 7.52 2.46 2.90
CA LYS A 57 8.34 2.73 4.07
C LYS A 57 7.41 3.17 5.19
N LEU A 58 7.43 2.45 6.30
CA LEU A 58 6.65 2.73 7.50
C LEU A 58 7.57 3.17 8.63
N ASP A 59 7.15 4.17 9.38
CA ASP A 59 7.63 4.42 10.73
C ASP A 59 6.73 3.69 11.72
N VAL A 60 7.30 2.79 12.51
CA VAL A 60 6.60 2.01 13.54
C VAL A 60 7.27 2.33 14.85
N ASP A 61 6.66 3.22 15.63
CA ASP A 61 7.17 3.67 16.93
C ASP A 61 8.64 4.17 16.87
N GLY A 62 8.97 4.96 15.83
CA GLY A 62 10.33 5.47 15.60
C GLY A 62 11.29 4.49 14.94
N LYS A 63 10.81 3.27 14.58
CA LYS A 63 11.59 2.28 13.83
C LYS A 63 11.13 2.19 12.39
N VAL A 64 12.06 2.44 11.47
CA VAL A 64 11.82 2.26 10.03
C VAL A 64 11.60 0.78 9.70
N ARG A 65 10.50 0.48 9.03
CA ARG A 65 10.20 -0.83 8.44
C ARG A 65 9.80 -0.68 6.98
N TYR A 66 10.09 -1.70 6.18
CA TYR A 66 9.63 -1.77 4.80
C TYR A 66 8.62 -2.89 4.66
N THR A 67 7.55 -2.61 3.92
CA THR A 67 6.58 -3.61 3.49
C THR A 67 6.34 -3.46 2.00
N THR A 68 6.06 -4.57 1.33
CA THR A 68 5.59 -4.55 -0.05
C THR A 68 4.09 -4.76 -0.01
N TRP A 69 3.37 -3.89 -0.69
CA TRP A 69 1.96 -4.07 -0.96
C TRP A 69 1.77 -4.46 -2.43
N THR A 70 0.87 -5.40 -2.65
CA THR A 70 0.45 -5.84 -3.97
C THR A 70 -1.06 -5.75 -4.00
N ALA A 71 -1.62 -5.18 -5.06
CA ALA A 71 -3.06 -5.23 -5.28
C ALA A 71 -3.49 -6.70 -5.35
N LYS A 72 -4.38 -7.14 -4.47
CA LYS A 72 -4.99 -8.47 -4.51
C LYS A 72 -6.44 -8.34 -4.95
#